data_AF-A0AA39RS62-F1
#
_entry.id   AF-A0AA39RS62-F1
#
_cell.length_a   1.000
_cell.length_b   1.000
_cell.length_c   1.000
_cell.angle_alpha   90.00
_cell.angle_beta   90.00
_cell.angle_gamma   90.00
#
_symmetry.space_group_name_H-M   'P 1'
#
loop_
_entity.id
_entity.type
_entity.pdbx_description
1 polymer ?
#
loop_
_entity_poly.entity_id
_entity_poly.type
_entity_poly.pdbx_seq_one_letter_code
_entity_poly.pdbx_strand_id
1 'polypeptide(L)' 'MAYEPILLLGRHRFTGVDMLIRVKALVAYFQKYVDEQSKKEIKGILRVYDRTLLVADPRRCEPKKFGGGGASARFQRSCR' A
#
# COMPACT_ATOMS: atom_id res chain seq x y z
N MET A 1 -10.04 -9.64 1.77
CA MET A 1 -9.31 -10.77 2.40
C MET A 1 -8.06 -10.24 3.09
N ALA A 2 -8.21 -9.48 4.17
CA ALA A 2 -7.13 -8.63 4.71
C ALA A 2 -6.73 -8.99 6.16
N TYR A 3 -7.04 -10.19 6.66
CA TYR A 3 -7.04 -10.47 8.11
C TYR A 3 -5.92 -11.40 8.61
N GLU A 4 -5.23 -12.09 7.72
CA GLU A 4 -4.23 -13.11 8.07
C GLU A 4 -3.01 -12.58 8.87
N PRO A 5 -2.39 -11.41 8.57
CA PRO A 5 -1.17 -11.00 9.27
C PRO A 5 -1.45 -10.47 10.69
N ILE A 6 -2.65 -9.94 10.93
CA ILE A 6 -3.11 -9.52 12.27
C ILE A 6 -3.48 -10.75 13.13
N LEU A 7 -3.91 -11.85 12.50
CA LEU A 7 -4.08 -13.13 13.20
C LEU A 7 -2.75 -13.67 13.75
N LEU A 8 -1.69 -13.61 12.93
CA LEU A 8 -0.33 -14.02 13.29
C LEU A 8 0.30 -13.16 14.40
N LEU A 9 -0.04 -11.86 14.47
CA LEU A 9 0.43 -10.91 15.48
C LEU A 9 -0.53 -10.72 16.68
N GLY A 10 -1.66 -11.43 16.72
CA GLY A 10 -2.65 -11.36 17.80
C GLY A 10 -3.72 -10.27 17.58
N ARG A 11 -4.95 -10.71 17.33
CA ARG A 11 -6.11 -9.87 16.98
C ARG A 11 -6.48 -8.80 18.02
N HIS A 12 -6.19 -9.04 19.31
CA HIS A 12 -6.54 -8.12 20.40
C HIS A 12 -5.77 -6.78 20.35
N ARG A 13 -4.64 -6.70 19.63
CA ARG A 13 -3.81 -5.49 19.60
C ARG A 13 -4.23 -4.48 18.52
N PHE A 14 -5.06 -4.87 17.55
CA PHE A 14 -5.26 -4.08 16.31
C PHE A 14 -6.72 -4.00 15.83
N THR A 15 -7.71 -4.06 16.73
CA THR A 15 -9.12 -3.84 16.40
C THR A 15 -9.41 -2.34 16.21
N GLY A 16 -9.51 -1.86 14.96
CA GLY A 16 -9.93 -0.48 14.64
C GLY A 16 -8.89 0.38 13.93
N VAL A 17 -8.10 -0.21 13.02
CA VAL A 17 -6.92 0.42 12.44
C VAL A 17 -6.91 0.33 10.92
N ASP A 18 -6.91 1.47 10.22
CA ASP A 18 -6.61 1.55 8.79
C ASP A 18 -5.20 0.99 8.48
N MET A 19 -5.17 -0.15 7.81
CA MET A 19 -4.02 -1.05 7.73
C MET A 19 -2.78 -0.45 7.02
N LEU A 20 -2.99 0.35 5.97
CA LEU A 20 -1.90 0.94 5.16
C LEU A 20 -1.12 2.04 5.90
N ILE A 21 -1.81 2.88 6.67
CA ILE A 21 -1.19 4.00 7.40
C ILE A 21 -0.40 3.47 8.60
N ARG A 22 -0.93 2.45 9.31
CA ARG A 22 -0.27 1.92 10.51
C ARG A 22 0.87 0.94 10.25
N VAL A 23 0.93 0.22 9.13
CA VAL A 23 2.07 -0.68 8.85
C VAL A 23 3.39 0.09 8.71
N LYS A 24 3.38 1.21 7.97
CA LYS A 24 4.57 2.07 7.85
C LYS A 24 4.96 2.70 9.19
N ALA A 25 3.97 3.12 9.97
CA ALA A 25 4.19 3.67 11.31
C ALA A 25 4.75 2.63 12.30
N LEU A 26 4.32 1.36 12.20
CA LEU A 26 4.82 0.24 13.00
C LEU A 26 6.31 -0.01 12.73
N VAL A 27 6.70 -0.14 11.46
CA VAL A 27 8.11 -0.34 11.09
C VAL A 27 8.97 0.84 11.56
N ALA A 28 8.46 2.07 11.50
CA ALA A 28 9.14 3.26 12.00
C ALA A 28 9.24 3.31 13.54
N TYR A 29 8.23 2.81 14.25
CA TYR A 29 8.23 2.72 15.72
C TYR A 29 9.31 1.73 16.20
N PHE A 30 9.34 0.52 15.63
CA PHE A 30 10.36 -0.48 15.99
C PHE A 30 11.78 -0.03 15.64
N GLN A 31 11.94 0.75 14.55
CA GLN A 31 13.23 1.37 14.21
C GLN A 31 13.73 2.37 15.27
N LYS A 32 12.82 3.06 15.96
CA LYS A 32 13.17 4.15 16.87
C LYS A 32 13.26 3.72 18.34
N TYR A 33 12.45 2.75 18.77
CA TYR A 33 12.21 2.49 20.19
C TYR A 33 12.54 1.08 20.67
N VAL A 34 12.81 0.13 19.77
CA VAL A 34 12.97 -1.29 20.11
C VAL A 34 14.28 -1.80 19.53
N ASP A 35 14.25 -2.57 18.43
CA ASP A 35 15.44 -3.23 17.89
C ASP A 35 15.32 -3.44 16.38
N GLU A 36 16.46 -3.40 15.67
CA GLU A 36 16.51 -3.66 14.23
C GLU A 36 16.21 -5.12 13.86
N GLN A 37 16.40 -6.06 14.80
CA GLN A 37 16.13 -7.48 14.60
C GLN A 37 14.62 -7.73 14.49
N SER A 38 13.85 -7.25 15.47
CA SER A 38 12.39 -7.30 15.51
C SER A 38 11.76 -6.60 14.29
N LYS A 39 12.34 -5.48 13.87
CA LYS A 39 11.93 -4.77 12.65
C LYS A 39 12.13 -5.62 11.38
N LYS A 40 13.26 -6.32 11.24
CA LYS A 40 13.54 -7.18 10.08
C LYS A 40 12.56 -8.34 9.98
N GLU A 41 12.21 -8.96 11.12
CA GLU A 41 11.24 -10.05 11.18
C GLU A 41 9.84 -9.60 10.73
N ILE A 42 9.36 -8.49 11.30
CA ILE A 42 8.06 -7.90 10.93
C ILE A 42 8.03 -7.51 9.44
N LYS A 43 9.11 -6.88 8.96
CA LYS A 43 9.23 -6.49 7.55
C LYS A 43 9.29 -7.69 6.60
N GLY A 44 9.89 -8.81 7.03
CA GLY A 44 9.92 -10.07 6.30
C GLY A 44 8.52 -10.65 6.13
N ILE A 45 7.77 -10.74 7.23
CA ILE A 45 6.38 -11.25 7.23
C ILE A 45 5.49 -10.39 6.34
N LEU A 46 5.56 -9.07 6.48
CA LEU A 46 4.78 -8.13 5.66
C LEU A 46 5.13 -8.22 4.16
N ARG A 47 6.40 -8.46 3.82
CA ARG A 47 6.85 -8.58 2.42
C ARG A 47 6.34 -9.85 1.73
N VAL A 48 6.19 -10.94 2.48
CA VAL A 48 5.61 -12.20 1.98
C VAL A 48 4.11 -12.05 1.79
N TYR A 49 3.44 -11.35 2.72
CA TYR A 49 2.00 -11.14 2.64
C TYR A 49 1.60 -10.19 1.51
N ASP A 50 2.06 -8.94 1.54
CA ASP A 50 1.75 -7.94 0.52
C ASP A 50 2.79 -6.82 0.50
N ARG A 51 3.45 -6.67 -0.66
CA ARG A 51 4.51 -5.67 -0.88
C ARG A 51 3.98 -4.23 -0.92
N THR A 52 2.71 -4.05 -1.28
CA THR A 52 2.08 -2.72 -1.40
C THR A 52 1.84 -2.05 -0.04
N LEU A 53 1.87 -2.83 1.04
CA LEU A 53 1.75 -2.32 2.41
C LEU A 53 3.01 -1.53 2.84
N LEU A 54 4.18 -1.91 2.32
CA LEU A 54 5.46 -1.28 2.65
C LEU A 54 5.84 -0.17 1.68
N VAL A 55 5.61 -0.38 0.39
CA VAL A 55 5.96 0.57 -0.69
C VAL A 55 4.67 0.99 -1.38
N ALA A 56 4.50 2.30 -1.58
CA ALA A 56 3.35 2.78 -2.33
C ALA A 56 3.41 2.24 -3.77
N ASP A 57 2.26 1.83 -4.31
CA ASP A 57 2.18 1.40 -5.70
C ASP A 57 2.62 2.55 -6.64
N PRO A 58 3.50 2.29 -7.63
CA PRO A 58 4.06 3.32 -8.49
C PRO A 58 3.05 3.85 -9.53
N ARG A 59 1.89 3.20 -9.70
CA ARG A 59 0.89 3.61 -10.68
C ARG A 59 0.35 4.99 -10.31
N ARG A 60 0.38 5.90 -11.29
CA ARG A 60 -0.18 7.25 -11.21
C ARG A 60 -1.16 7.44 -12.36
N CYS A 61 -2.24 8.17 -12.10
CA CYS A 61 -3.17 8.56 -13.16
C CYS A 61 -2.43 9.45 -14.16
N GLU A 62 -2.47 9.08 -15.43
CA GLU A 62 -1.92 9.92 -16.49
C GLU A 62 -2.75 11.21 -16.61
N PRO A 63 -2.12 12.39 -16.72
CA PRO A 63 -2.84 13.64 -16.88
C PRO A 63 -3.64 13.66 -18.19
N LYS A 64 -4.78 14.37 -18.17
CA LYS A 64 -5.68 14.45 -19.32
C LYS A 64 -5.05 15.27 -20.46
N LYS A 65 -4.89 14.65 -21.64
CA LYS A 65 -4.49 15.34 -22.88
C LYS A 65 -5.72 15.95 -23.58
N PHE A 66 -5.56 17.07 -24.28
CA PHE A 66 -6.64 17.68 -25.06
C PHE A 66 -7.15 16.74 -26.18
N GLY A 67 -8.42 16.88 -26.56
CA GLY A 67 -8.98 16.17 -27.71
C GLY A 67 -9.65 14.83 -27.43
N GLY A 68 -10.22 14.61 -26.23
CA GLY A 68 -11.11 13.48 -25.91
C GLY A 68 -11.60 13.50 -24.46
N GLY A 69 -12.25 12.44 -23.96
CA GLY A 69 -12.79 12.38 -22.59
C GLY A 69 -11.84 11.87 -21.50
N GLY A 70 -10.81 11.09 -21.84
CA GLY A 70 -9.86 10.47 -20.88
C GLY A 70 -8.40 10.66 -21.27
N ALA A 71 -7.45 10.35 -20.39
CA ALA A 71 -6.01 10.60 -20.63
C ALA A 71 -5.51 10.10 -21.99
N SER A 72 -5.98 8.92 -22.41
CA SER A 72 -5.64 8.30 -23.70
C SER A 72 -6.78 8.32 -24.72
N ALA A 73 -8.00 8.71 -24.32
CA ALA A 73 -9.16 8.70 -25.22
C ALA A 73 -9.17 9.94 -26.12
N ARG A 74 -9.56 9.75 -27.40
CA ARG A 74 -9.73 10.81 -28.39
C ARG A 74 -11.21 11.00 -28.75
N PHE A 75 -11.61 12.21 -29.14
CA PHE A 75 -12.93 12.45 -29.72
C PHE A 75 -13.05 11.70 -31.05
N GLN A 76 -14.22 11.09 -31.27
CA GLN A 76 -14.52 10.39 -32.51
C GLN A 76 -14.50 11.40 -33.66
N ARG A 77 -13.76 11.09 -34.72
CA ARG A 77 -13.74 11.88 -35.96
C ARG A 77 -14.61 11.17 -37.00
N SER A 78 -15.46 11.93 -37.68
CA SER A 78 -16.08 11.50 -38.93
C SER A 78 -15.06 11.67 -40.06
N CYS A 79 -14.78 10.61 -40.81
CA CYS A 79 -14.08 10.79 -42.09
C CYS A 79 -15.05 11.44 -43.10
N ARG A 80 -14.50 12.24 -43.99
CA ARG A 80 -15.17 12.75 -45.18
C ARG A 80 -14.56 12.09 -46.40
#